data_AF-A0A644XJH1-F1
#
_entry.id   AF-A0A644XJH1-F1
#
_cell.length_a   1.000
_cell.length_b   1.000
_cell.length_c   1.000
_cell.angle_alpha   90.00
_cell.angle_beta   90.00
_cell.angle_gamma   90.00
#
_symmetry.space_group_name_H-M   'P 1'
#
loop_
_entity.id
_entity.type
_entity.pdbx_description
1 polymer ?
#
loop_
_entity_poly.entity_id
_entity_poly.type
_entity_poly.pdbx_seq_one_letter_code
_entity_poly.pdbx_strand_id
1 'polypeptide(L)'
;MVATGQVRTIPADLVLRSIGYRSTRLPGVPFDEERGVVPNREGRVLDGAGRVLSGEYVTGWIKRGPIGVIGTNKSDAAETVGHLLEDLPPLPRHPEDPLPGLRLQGVHPTTYDDWLAIDAAELARGEALGRARVKISAWSDLMRLCRDGGPDAVPPGGTPDSPPPQTLY
;
A
#
# COMPACT_ATOMS: atom_id res chain seq x y z
N MET A 1 14.36 6.65 32.61
CA MET A 1 14.49 5.25 33.10
C MET A 1 15.94 4.82 32.92
N VAL A 2 16.51 4.09 33.88
CA VAL A 2 17.88 3.54 33.80
C VAL A 2 17.78 2.01 33.81
N ALA A 3 18.53 1.32 32.95
CA ALA A 3 18.53 -0.15 32.89
C ALA A 3 19.20 -0.76 34.14
N THR A 4 18.75 -1.94 34.56
CA THR A 4 19.22 -2.60 35.79
C THR A 4 20.62 -3.21 35.70
N GLY A 5 21.22 -3.26 34.50
CA GLY A 5 22.53 -3.89 34.24
C GLY A 5 22.53 -5.42 34.27
N GLN A 6 21.40 -6.06 34.61
CA GLN A 6 21.29 -7.52 34.63
C GLN A 6 21.01 -8.06 33.23
N VAL A 7 21.80 -9.04 32.79
CA VAL A 7 21.64 -9.72 31.50
C VAL A 7 21.30 -11.20 31.75
N ARG A 8 20.43 -11.76 30.91
CA ARG A 8 20.09 -13.19 30.90
C ARG A 8 20.21 -13.74 29.48
N THR A 9 20.77 -14.93 29.36
CA THR A 9 20.85 -15.67 28.09
C THR A 9 19.76 -16.73 28.08
N ILE A 10 18.97 -16.76 27.01
CA ILE A 10 17.91 -17.76 26.78
C ILE A 10 18.27 -18.49 25.49
N PRO A 11 18.52 -19.81 25.51
CA PRO A 11 18.70 -20.59 24.29
C PRO A 11 17.43 -20.56 23.43
N ALA A 12 17.58 -20.26 22.15
CA ALA A 12 16.47 -20.21 21.19
C ALA A 12 16.98 -20.49 19.77
N ASP A 13 16.22 -21.27 19.01
CA ASP A 13 16.49 -21.57 17.59
C ASP A 13 15.82 -20.55 16.65
N LEU A 14 14.82 -19.82 17.13
CA LEU A 14 14.09 -18.79 16.38
C LEU A 14 13.65 -17.64 17.30
N VAL A 15 13.81 -16.41 16.82
CA VAL A 15 13.32 -15.19 17.47
C VAL A 15 12.48 -14.40 16.47
N LEU A 16 11.23 -14.10 16.83
CA LEU A 16 10.31 -13.31 16.01
C LEU A 16 10.01 -11.97 16.72
N ARG A 17 10.35 -10.86 16.07
CA ARG A 17 10.08 -9.51 16.60
C ARG A 17 8.70 -9.04 16.14
N SER A 18 7.77 -8.92 17.09
CA SER A 18 6.43 -8.38 16.85
C SER A 18 6.22 -7.08 17.65
N ILE A 19 7.09 -6.09 17.41
CA ILE A 19 7.14 -4.82 18.15
C ILE A 19 6.47 -3.66 17.40
N GLY A 20 5.58 -3.98 16.46
CA GLY A 20 4.87 -3.02 15.62
C GLY A 20 5.44 -2.88 14.21
N TYR A 21 4.70 -2.18 13.37
CA TYR A 21 5.11 -1.82 12.02
C TYR A 21 5.67 -0.40 12.00
N ARG A 22 6.22 0.03 10.85
CA ARG A 22 6.59 1.41 10.60
C ARG A 22 6.36 1.71 9.12
N SER A 23 5.78 2.87 8.83
CA SER A 23 5.57 3.30 7.45
C SER A 23 6.90 3.65 6.77
N THR A 24 6.91 3.61 5.44
CA THR A 24 8.07 4.02 4.62
C THR A 24 7.75 5.34 3.92
N ARG A 25 8.74 6.22 3.82
CA ARG A 25 8.63 7.50 3.09
C ARG A 25 8.34 7.26 1.61
N LEU A 26 7.40 8.03 1.05
CA LEU A 26 7.19 8.13 -0.40
C LEU A 26 7.96 9.34 -0.95
N PRO A 27 8.67 9.24 -2.10
CA PRO A 27 9.30 10.39 -2.73
C PRO A 27 8.29 11.51 -3.01
N GLY A 28 8.66 12.75 -2.68
CA GLY A 28 7.81 13.92 -2.88
C GLY A 28 6.76 14.16 -1.80
N VAL A 29 6.58 13.26 -0.84
CA VAL A 29 5.60 13.42 0.26
C VAL A 29 6.32 13.74 1.58
N PRO A 30 5.85 14.74 2.36
CA PRO A 30 6.38 15.01 3.69
C PRO A 30 6.30 13.79 4.61
N PHE A 31 7.33 13.58 5.44
CA PHE A 31 7.39 12.40 6.31
C PHE A 31 8.09 12.72 7.63
N ASP A 32 7.42 12.38 8.74
CA ASP A 32 7.98 12.42 10.09
C ASP A 32 8.73 11.10 10.32
N GLU A 33 10.06 11.15 10.24
CA GLU A 33 10.88 9.97 10.43
C GLU A 33 10.71 9.40 11.83
N GLU A 34 10.69 10.23 12.88
CA GLU A 34 10.61 9.76 14.27
C GLU A 34 9.31 9.00 14.53
N ARG A 35 8.18 9.56 14.07
CA ARG A 35 6.85 8.97 14.29
C ARG A 35 6.45 7.95 13.23
N GLY A 36 7.12 7.92 12.07
CA GLY A 36 6.81 7.02 10.97
C GLY A 36 5.45 7.28 10.32
N VAL A 37 5.07 8.56 10.20
CA VAL A 37 3.78 9.02 9.66
C VAL A 37 3.97 10.20 8.72
N VAL A 38 2.96 10.49 7.89
CA VAL A 38 2.89 11.76 7.16
C VAL A 38 2.37 12.84 8.11
N PRO A 39 3.11 13.95 8.32
CA PRO A 39 2.65 15.08 9.11
C PRO A 39 1.30 15.59 8.60
N ASN A 40 0.31 15.70 9.49
CA ASN A 40 -1.04 16.11 9.11
C ASN A 40 -1.77 16.83 10.25
N ARG A 41 -2.79 17.60 9.89
CA ARG A 41 -3.81 18.15 10.80
C ARG A 41 -5.17 17.58 10.41
N GLU A 42 -5.68 16.66 11.23
CA GLU A 42 -6.98 16.00 11.00
C GLU A 42 -7.07 15.35 9.60
N GLY A 43 -5.95 14.84 9.10
CA GLY A 43 -5.86 14.23 7.77
C GLY A 43 -5.42 15.15 6.64
N ARG A 44 -5.42 16.48 6.81
CA ARG A 44 -4.80 17.42 5.84
C ARG A 44 -3.28 17.38 5.97
N VAL A 45 -2.55 17.06 4.90
CA VAL A 45 -1.08 16.94 4.93
C VAL A 45 -0.42 18.29 5.26
N LEU A 46 0.67 18.27 6.02
CA LEU A 46 1.46 19.44 6.37
C LEU A 46 2.82 19.43 5.67
N ASP A 47 3.27 20.59 5.22
CA ASP A 47 4.63 20.80 4.72
C ASP A 47 5.65 20.90 5.88
N GLY A 48 6.94 21.06 5.52
CA GLY A 48 8.02 21.22 6.50
C GLY A 48 7.93 22.47 7.38
N ALA A 49 7.06 23.43 7.05
CA ALA A 49 6.77 24.62 7.84
C ALA A 49 5.47 24.50 8.66
N GLY A 50 4.78 23.35 8.61
CA GLY A 50 3.53 23.11 9.33
C GLY A 50 2.28 23.72 8.67
N ARG A 51 2.39 24.13 7.40
CA ARG A 51 1.28 24.67 6.60
C ARG A 51 0.57 23.53 5.87
N VAL A 52 -0.74 23.66 5.66
CA VAL A 52 -1.52 22.66 4.93
C VAL A 52 -1.12 22.65 3.46
N LEU A 53 -0.80 21.46 2.94
CA LEU A 53 -0.70 21.20 1.50
C LEU A 53 -2.11 20.97 0.94
N SER A 54 -2.56 21.91 0.10
CA SER A 54 -3.90 21.87 -0.48
C SER A 54 -4.03 20.69 -1.46
N GLY A 55 -5.11 19.90 -1.31
CA GLY A 55 -5.37 18.74 -2.16
C GLY A 55 -4.70 17.44 -1.72
N GLU A 56 -3.90 17.45 -0.64
CA GLU A 56 -3.22 16.28 -0.12
C GLU A 56 -3.78 15.85 1.24
N TYR A 57 -4.20 14.58 1.32
CA TYR A 57 -4.84 14.02 2.51
C TYR A 57 -4.28 12.64 2.87
N VAL A 58 -4.34 12.30 4.15
CA VAL A 58 -3.95 10.99 4.67
C VAL A 58 -5.00 10.41 5.62
N THR A 59 -5.07 9.08 5.68
CA THR A 59 -5.92 8.31 6.60
C THR A 59 -5.24 6.98 6.95
N GLY A 60 -5.72 6.31 8.00
CA GLY A 60 -5.23 5.02 8.45
C GLY A 60 -3.89 5.13 9.16
N TRP A 61 -3.07 4.10 9.01
CA TRP A 61 -1.80 4.00 9.73
C TRP A 61 -0.77 5.03 9.30
N ILE A 62 -0.78 5.48 8.04
CA ILE A 62 0.14 6.55 7.59
C ILE A 62 -0.20 7.90 8.24
N LYS A 63 -1.43 8.10 8.72
CA LYS A 63 -1.87 9.29 9.46
C LYS A 63 -1.58 9.20 10.96
N ARG A 64 -1.88 8.06 11.59
CA ARG A 64 -1.93 7.91 13.06
C ARG A 64 -0.88 6.97 13.66
N GLY A 65 -0.10 6.29 12.82
CA GLY A 65 0.77 5.19 13.21
C GLY A 65 0.03 3.83 13.21
N PRO A 66 0.77 2.72 13.33
CA PRO A 66 0.26 1.37 13.13
C PRO A 66 -0.45 0.81 14.38
N ILE A 67 -1.47 1.53 14.84
CA ILE A 67 -2.26 1.20 16.02
C ILE A 67 -3.75 1.24 15.65
N GLY A 68 -4.50 0.28 16.17
CA GLY A 68 -5.95 0.17 15.98
C GLY A 68 -6.34 -0.99 15.07
N VAL A 69 -7.63 -1.33 15.14
CA VAL A 69 -8.23 -2.40 14.33
C VAL A 69 -8.81 -1.83 13.03
N ILE A 70 -9.27 -2.71 12.14
CA ILE A 70 -9.93 -2.31 10.87
C ILE A 70 -11.05 -1.28 11.10
N GLY A 71 -11.85 -1.46 12.16
CA GLY A 71 -12.92 -0.53 12.51
C GLY A 71 -12.44 0.89 12.85
N THR A 72 -11.26 1.03 13.48
CA THR A 72 -10.68 2.33 13.83
C THR A 72 -10.30 3.14 12.58
N ASN A 73 -9.95 2.46 11.49
CA ASN A 73 -9.63 3.14 10.23
C ASN A 73 -10.88 3.70 9.54
N LYS A 74 -12.06 3.12 9.78
CA LYS A 74 -13.32 3.63 9.18
C LYS A 74 -13.68 5.01 9.70
N SER A 75 -13.67 5.21 11.02
CA SER A 75 -13.98 6.51 11.62
C SER A 75 -12.91 7.55 11.29
N ASP A 76 -11.65 7.14 11.27
CA ASP A 76 -10.53 8.01 10.89
C ASP A 76 -10.62 8.49 9.43
N ALA A 77 -10.97 7.59 8.50
CA ALA A 77 -11.19 7.95 7.10
C ALA A 77 -12.37 8.90 6.94
N ALA A 78 -13.45 8.70 7.71
CA ALA A 78 -14.61 9.58 7.67
C ALA A 78 -14.27 11.02 8.08
N GLU A 79 -13.42 11.22 9.10
CA GLU A 79 -12.91 12.55 9.50
C GLU A 79 -12.12 13.20 8.36
N THR A 80 -11.14 12.48 7.80
CA THR A 80 -10.33 12.99 6.68
C THR A 80 -11.19 13.36 5.47
N VAL A 81 -12.19 12.53 5.13
CA VAL A 81 -13.11 12.79 4.01
C VAL A 81 -14.01 14.00 4.30
N GLY A 82 -14.47 14.19 5.55
CA GLY A 82 -15.21 15.38 5.94
C GLY A 82 -14.45 16.66 5.61
N HIS A 83 -13.17 16.70 6.01
CA HIS A 83 -12.28 17.81 5.71
C HIS A 83 -11.95 17.97 4.22
N LEU A 84 -11.80 16.88 3.47
CA LEU A 84 -11.66 16.95 2.02
C LEU A 84 -12.88 17.61 1.38
N LEU A 85 -14.08 17.24 1.79
CA LEU A 85 -15.32 17.81 1.24
C LEU A 85 -15.48 19.30 1.58
N GLU A 86 -15.05 19.73 2.77
CA GLU A 86 -14.99 21.14 3.15
C GLU A 86 -14.02 21.95 2.25
N ASP A 87 -12.87 21.35 1.93
CA ASP A 87 -11.82 21.98 1.15
C ASP A 87 -12.04 21.89 -0.37
N LEU A 88 -13.00 21.10 -0.83
CA LEU A 88 -13.24 20.82 -2.24
C LEU A 88 -13.56 22.04 -3.11
N PRO A 89 -14.34 23.05 -2.67
CA PRO A 89 -14.74 24.18 -3.52
C PRO A 89 -13.60 24.94 -4.20
N PRO A 90 -12.47 25.28 -3.53
CA PRO A 90 -11.33 25.95 -4.16
C PRO A 90 -10.39 25.01 -4.94
N LEU A 91 -10.53 23.68 -4.84
CA LEU A 91 -9.58 22.75 -5.48
C LEU A 91 -9.75 22.72 -7.01
N PRO A 92 -8.63 22.63 -7.76
CA PRO A 92 -8.68 22.48 -9.20
C PRO A 92 -9.37 21.15 -9.55
N ARG A 93 -10.22 21.20 -10.58
CA ARG A 93 -10.84 20.00 -11.15
C ARG A 93 -9.98 19.49 -12.29
N HIS A 94 -9.62 18.22 -12.24
CA HIS A 94 -8.94 17.52 -13.32
C HIS A 94 -9.95 16.53 -13.95
N PRO A 95 -10.67 16.94 -15.01
CA PRO A 95 -11.70 16.09 -15.62
C PRO A 95 -11.12 14.97 -16.50
N GLU A 96 -9.81 14.99 -16.75
CA GLU A 96 -9.13 14.04 -17.63
C GLU A 96 -8.86 12.72 -16.92
N ASP A 97 -9.09 11.62 -17.63
CA ASP A 97 -8.70 10.29 -17.20
C ASP A 97 -7.16 10.20 -17.15
N PRO A 98 -6.53 9.85 -16.00
CA PRO A 98 -5.08 9.71 -15.91
C PRO A 98 -4.55 8.46 -16.62
N LEU A 99 -5.39 7.48 -16.97
CA LEU A 99 -4.96 6.18 -17.50
C LEU A 99 -4.15 6.27 -18.81
N PRO A 100 -4.52 7.07 -19.83
CA PRO A 100 -3.71 7.22 -21.03
C PRO A 100 -2.31 7.76 -20.74
N GLY A 101 -2.20 8.75 -19.84
CA GLY A 101 -0.92 9.32 -19.42
C GLY A 101 -0.03 8.29 -18.71
N LEU A 102 -0.61 7.51 -17.80
CA LEU A 102 0.10 6.42 -17.12
C LEU A 102 0.58 5.35 -18.11
N ARG A 103 -0.24 4.98 -19.09
CA ARG A 103 0.12 4.00 -20.13
C ARG A 103 1.26 4.48 -21.02
N LEU A 104 1.29 5.77 -21.37
CA LEU A 104 2.42 6.37 -22.10
C LEU A 104 3.73 6.33 -21.30
N GLN A 105 3.65 6.30 -19.96
CA GLN A 105 4.80 6.09 -19.07
C GLN A 105 5.14 4.60 -18.84
N GLY A 106 4.50 3.68 -19.57
CA GLY A 106 4.70 2.24 -19.42
C GLY A 106 4.06 1.64 -18.17
N VAL A 107 3.18 2.39 -17.49
CA VAL A 107 2.42 1.89 -16.33
C VAL A 107 1.15 1.22 -16.84
N HIS A 108 0.96 -0.04 -16.44
CA HIS A 108 -0.24 -0.81 -16.72
C HIS A 108 -0.96 -1.13 -15.40
N PRO A 109 -1.93 -0.28 -14.98
CA PRO A 109 -2.64 -0.52 -13.73
C PRO A 109 -3.42 -1.82 -13.76
N THR A 110 -3.34 -2.59 -12.68
CA THR A 110 -4.20 -3.74 -12.45
C THR A 110 -5.61 -3.26 -12.15
N THR A 111 -6.57 -3.72 -12.93
CA THR A 111 -7.98 -3.36 -12.80
C THR A 111 -8.68 -4.22 -11.76
N TYR A 112 -9.94 -3.90 -11.48
CA TYR A 112 -10.77 -4.74 -10.62
C TYR A 112 -11.06 -6.10 -11.26
N ASP A 113 -11.25 -6.15 -12.58
CA ASP A 113 -11.48 -7.41 -13.30
C ASP A 113 -10.24 -8.31 -13.28
N ASP A 114 -9.05 -7.72 -13.38
CA ASP A 114 -7.79 -8.45 -13.19
C ASP A 114 -7.69 -9.08 -11.79
N TRP A 115 -8.10 -8.31 -10.76
CA TRP A 115 -8.15 -8.83 -9.39
C TRP A 115 -9.18 -9.96 -9.25
N LEU A 116 -10.34 -9.87 -9.90
CA LEU A 116 -11.35 -10.94 -9.92
C LEU A 116 -10.81 -12.22 -10.59
N ALA A 117 -9.99 -12.09 -11.63
CA ALA A 117 -9.34 -13.24 -12.27
C ALA A 117 -8.35 -13.94 -11.31
N ILE A 118 -7.55 -13.16 -10.57
CA ILE A 118 -6.68 -13.68 -9.50
C ILE A 118 -7.54 -14.37 -8.43
N ASP A 119 -8.62 -13.73 -8.00
CA ASP A 119 -9.52 -14.21 -6.96
C ASP A 119 -10.09 -15.59 -7.30
N ALA A 120 -10.64 -15.73 -8.51
CA ALA A 120 -11.20 -16.98 -9.02
C ALA A 120 -10.14 -18.09 -9.08
N ALA A 121 -8.93 -17.78 -9.56
CA ALA A 121 -7.84 -18.74 -9.64
C ALA A 121 -7.39 -19.23 -8.24
N GLU A 122 -7.33 -18.35 -7.25
CA GLU A 122 -6.98 -18.71 -5.87
C GLU A 122 -8.06 -19.55 -5.17
N LEU A 123 -9.33 -19.26 -5.45
CA LEU A 123 -10.47 -20.05 -4.97
C LEU A 123 -10.47 -21.46 -5.57
N ALA A 124 -10.30 -21.59 -6.90
CA ALA A 124 -10.25 -22.89 -7.58
C ALA A 124 -9.09 -23.77 -7.09
N ARG A 125 -7.90 -23.18 -6.85
CA ARG A 125 -6.77 -23.89 -6.23
C ARG A 125 -7.08 -24.35 -4.80
N GLY A 126 -7.84 -23.54 -4.07
CA GLY A 126 -8.33 -23.89 -2.73
C GLY A 126 -9.25 -25.11 -2.79
N GLU A 127 -10.26 -25.06 -3.65
CA GLU A 127 -11.26 -26.12 -3.80
C GLU A 127 -10.63 -27.48 -4.10
N ALA A 128 -9.67 -27.53 -5.03
CA ALA A 128 -8.95 -28.75 -5.39
C ALA A 128 -8.19 -29.39 -4.20
N LEU A 129 -7.95 -28.64 -3.14
CA LEU A 129 -7.23 -29.06 -1.93
C LEU A 129 -8.12 -29.06 -0.68
N GLY A 130 -9.43 -28.87 -0.82
CA GLY A 130 -10.37 -28.80 0.31
C GLY A 130 -10.14 -27.58 1.21
N ARG A 131 -9.61 -26.48 0.66
CA ARG A 131 -9.35 -25.22 1.37
C ARG A 131 -10.24 -24.11 0.80
N ALA A 132 -10.57 -23.10 1.61
CA ALA A 132 -11.31 -21.94 1.12
C ALA A 132 -10.55 -21.16 0.03
N ARG A 133 -9.22 -21.14 0.11
CA ARG A 133 -8.34 -20.42 -0.82
C ARG A 133 -6.91 -20.94 -0.71
N VAL A 134 -6.19 -20.94 -1.84
CA VAL A 134 -4.72 -21.03 -1.84
C VAL A 134 -4.15 -19.86 -2.63
N LYS A 135 -3.37 -19.02 -1.94
CA LYS A 135 -2.79 -17.82 -2.55
C LYS A 135 -1.76 -18.15 -3.62
N ILE A 136 -1.75 -17.35 -4.68
CA ILE A 136 -0.67 -17.37 -5.67
C ILE A 136 0.48 -16.55 -5.10
N SER A 137 1.62 -17.21 -4.85
CA SER A 137 2.79 -16.58 -4.24
C SER A 137 3.69 -15.86 -5.25
N ALA A 138 3.78 -16.38 -6.48
CA ALA A 138 4.65 -15.83 -7.50
C ALA A 138 4.02 -14.61 -8.17
N TRP A 139 4.74 -13.49 -8.16
CA TRP A 139 4.32 -12.25 -8.81
C TRP A 139 4.05 -12.43 -10.30
N SER A 140 4.90 -13.18 -11.00
CA SER A 140 4.76 -13.48 -12.43
C SER A 140 3.45 -14.21 -12.75
N ASP A 141 2.98 -15.07 -11.85
CA ASP A 141 1.73 -15.79 -12.02
C ASP A 141 0.51 -14.90 -11.82
N LEU A 142 0.55 -14.01 -10.82
CA LEU A 142 -0.48 -12.98 -10.63
C LEU A 142 -0.60 -12.13 -11.90
N MET A 143 0.53 -11.64 -12.41
CA MET A 143 0.55 -10.75 -13.59
C MET A 143 0.17 -11.45 -14.89
N ARG A 144 0.31 -12.77 -14.99
CA ARG A 144 -0.20 -13.53 -16.14
C ARG A 144 -1.72 -13.53 -16.17
N LEU A 145 -2.35 -13.77 -15.02
CA LEU A 145 -3.80 -13.74 -14.88
C LEU A 145 -4.41 -12.38 -15.21
N CYS A 146 -3.75 -11.29 -14.83
CA CYS A 146 -4.19 -9.94 -15.20
C CYS A 146 -4.14 -9.69 -16.72
N ARG A 147 -3.12 -10.22 -17.42
CA ARG A 147 -2.93 -9.97 -18.85
C ARG A 147 -3.87 -10.77 -19.75
N ASP A 148 -4.34 -11.92 -19.26
CA ASP A 148 -5.22 -12.82 -20.01
C ASP A 148 -6.72 -12.43 -19.91
N GLY A 149 -7.07 -11.47 -19.03
CA GLY A 149 -8.46 -11.06 -18.75
C GLY A 149 -8.92 -9.72 -19.36
N GLY A 150 -8.04 -8.98 -20.03
CA GLY A 150 -8.35 -7.66 -20.60
C GLY A 150 -8.58 -7.65 -22.13
N PRO A 151 -9.35 -6.70 -22.68
CA PRO A 151 -9.62 -6.59 -24.11
C PRO A 151 -8.37 -6.27 -24.98
N ASP A 152 -7.25 -5.88 -24.36
CA ASP A 152 -5.99 -5.53 -25.01
C ASP A 152 -4.86 -6.51 -24.67
N ALA A 153 -5.11 -7.82 -24.83
CA ALA A 153 -4.06 -8.83 -24.71
C ALA A 153 -2.99 -8.61 -25.82
N VAL A 154 -1.92 -7.91 -25.49
CA VAL A 154 -0.71 -7.83 -26.33
C VAL A 154 -0.01 -9.19 -26.26
N PRO A 155 0.24 -9.87 -27.40
CA PRO A 155 0.83 -11.20 -27.39
C PRO A 155 2.27 -11.16 -26.85
N PRO A 156 2.74 -12.24 -26.20
CA PRO A 156 4.04 -12.26 -25.55
C PRO A 156 5.18 -12.28 -26.59
N GLY A 157 5.84 -11.14 -26.77
CA GLY A 157 7.19 -11.07 -27.35
C GLY A 157 8.23 -11.30 -26.24
N GLY A 158 9.05 -12.35 -26.37
CA GLY A 158 10.16 -12.68 -25.46
C GLY A 158 11.19 -11.55 -25.34
N THR A 159 12.06 -11.49 -24.32
CA THR A 159 12.74 -12.53 -23.52
C THR A 159 12.94 -12.07 -22.06
N PRO A 160 13.16 -12.98 -21.09
CA PRO A 160 13.40 -12.63 -19.70
C PRO A 160 14.90 -12.40 -19.45
N ASP A 161 15.27 -11.26 -18.88
CA ASP A 161 16.33 -11.22 -17.87
C ASP A 161 16.43 -9.84 -17.21
N SER A 162 15.97 -9.76 -15.97
CA SER A 162 16.47 -8.79 -15.01
C SER A 162 16.35 -9.43 -13.63
N PRO A 163 17.45 -9.55 -12.87
CA PRO A 163 17.42 -10.20 -11.57
C PRO A 163 16.64 -9.32 -10.57
N PRO A 164 16.03 -9.93 -9.54
CA PRO A 164 15.28 -9.19 -8.54
C PRO A 164 16.20 -8.24 -7.76
N PRO A 165 15.70 -7.06 -7.32
CA PRO A 165 16.48 -6.14 -6.51
C PRO A 165 16.87 -6.80 -5.19
N GLN A 166 18.16 -6.72 -4.86
CA GLN A 166 18.71 -7.24 -3.61
C GLN A 166 18.06 -6.52 -2.44
N THR A 167 17.32 -7.27 -1.61
CA THR A 167 16.88 -6.81 -0.30
C THR A 167 18.12 -6.80 0.59
N LEU A 168 18.66 -5.62 0.87
CA LEU A 168 19.65 -5.44 1.93
C LEU A 168 18.92 -5.59 3.28
N TYR A 169 19.41 -6.54 4.07
CA TYR A 169 19.00 -6.76 5.47
C TYR A 169 19.31 -5.54 6.35
#